data_AF-A0A3B0R2B2-F1
#
_entry.id   AF-A0A3B0R2B2-F1
#
_cell.length_a   1.000
_cell.length_b   1.000
_cell.length_c   1.000
_cell.angle_alpha   90.00
_cell.angle_beta   90.00
_cell.angle_gamma   90.00
#
_symmetry.space_group_name_H-M   'P 1'
#
loop_
_entity.id
_entity.type
_entity.pdbx_description
1 polymer ?
#
loop_
_entity_poly.entity_id
_entity_poly.type
_entity_poly.pdbx_seq_one_letter_code
_entity_poly.pdbx_strand_id
1 'polypeptide(L)'
;MNSTTGTKRHTVYAAAIFLLMLAYAVFAGPVAANAADDTISLGSGAAPPLILTEYGSARGQHFILIAANSSEDHSDFDDDFDDIDFDDEAFSMIADPIEPFNRAMFVFNDKLYYWVLKPTAGFYGRTVPKKGRIAVRRFFTNVATPIRLVNAVVQLKFKYAGTELARFCINTTVGFLGFKDPARDRWNIYLHKEDFGQSIGHYGAGPGFFITWPIFGPSSLRDTFGLIGDFFLDPATYIFAEDRLLGAGVWSYDKVNDTSLDLTLYEDLTKSALDPYLFIRDAYHQHREELIRE
;
A
#
# COMPACT_ATOMS: atom_id res chain seq x y z
N MET A 1 -7.76 -7.06 -47.53
CA MET A 1 -6.86 -6.44 -46.54
C MET A 1 -7.41 -6.71 -45.15
N ASN A 2 -6.87 -7.71 -44.44
CA ASN A 2 -7.03 -7.94 -42.99
C ASN A 2 -6.19 -9.18 -42.60
N SER A 3 -4.91 -8.99 -42.28
CA SER A 3 -4.06 -10.10 -41.78
C SER A 3 -2.95 -9.68 -40.81
N THR A 4 -3.04 -8.49 -40.18
CA THR A 4 -1.97 -7.98 -39.31
C THR A 4 -2.25 -8.10 -37.81
N THR A 5 -3.44 -8.51 -37.39
CA THR A 5 -3.81 -8.67 -35.97
C THR A 5 -3.45 -10.05 -35.38
N GLY A 6 -3.21 -11.06 -36.22
CA GLY A 6 -2.76 -12.39 -35.76
C GLY A 6 -1.29 -12.39 -35.31
N THR A 7 -0.42 -11.72 -36.05
CA THR A 7 1.04 -11.80 -35.86
C THR A 7 1.52 -11.18 -34.55
N LYS A 8 0.85 -10.11 -34.07
CA LYS A 8 1.20 -9.43 -32.81
C LYS A 8 0.90 -10.29 -31.57
N ARG A 9 -0.18 -11.08 -31.60
CA ARG A 9 -0.51 -12.01 -30.51
C ARG A 9 0.57 -13.08 -30.36
N HIS A 10 1.06 -13.63 -31.46
CA HIS A 10 2.15 -14.61 -31.43
C HIS A 10 3.47 -14.05 -30.92
N THR A 11 3.76 -12.75 -31.13
CA THR A 11 5.00 -12.13 -30.64
C THR A 11 4.98 -11.94 -29.13
N VAL A 12 3.82 -11.60 -28.55
CA VAL A 12 3.66 -11.46 -27.10
C VAL A 12 3.75 -12.81 -26.40
N TYR A 13 3.12 -13.86 -26.94
CA TYR A 13 3.29 -15.22 -26.43
C TYR A 13 4.73 -15.72 -26.59
N ALA A 14 5.39 -15.40 -27.70
CA ALA A 14 6.81 -15.73 -27.90
C ALA A 14 7.72 -15.03 -26.90
N ALA A 15 7.46 -13.76 -26.55
CA ALA A 15 8.23 -13.04 -25.53
C ALA A 15 7.99 -13.60 -24.11
N ALA A 16 6.75 -13.97 -23.78
CA ALA A 16 6.42 -14.61 -22.50
C ALA A 16 7.02 -16.01 -22.38
N ILE A 17 7.00 -16.80 -23.46
CA ILE A 17 7.65 -18.12 -23.53
C ILE A 17 9.18 -17.97 -23.48
N PHE A 18 9.75 -16.96 -24.13
CA PHE A 18 11.18 -16.68 -24.08
C PHE A 18 11.63 -16.29 -22.66
N LEU A 19 10.85 -15.47 -21.95
CA LEU A 19 11.11 -15.14 -20.54
C LEU A 19 10.96 -16.36 -19.62
N LEU A 20 9.99 -17.24 -19.87
CA LEU A 20 9.84 -18.52 -19.16
C LEU A 20 11.01 -19.49 -19.44
N MET A 21 11.50 -19.55 -20.68
CA MET A 21 12.66 -20.35 -21.08
C MET A 21 13.96 -19.78 -20.48
N LEU A 22 14.11 -18.46 -20.42
CA LEU A 22 15.24 -17.79 -19.77
C LEU A 22 15.25 -18.08 -18.27
N ALA A 23 14.09 -18.05 -17.63
CA ALA A 23 13.93 -18.43 -16.21
C ALA A 23 14.26 -19.91 -15.97
N TYR A 24 13.89 -20.81 -16.90
CA TYR A 24 14.23 -22.23 -16.82
C TYR A 24 15.73 -22.49 -17.00
N ALA A 25 16.39 -21.80 -17.94
CA ALA A 25 17.83 -21.94 -18.19
C ALA A 25 18.70 -21.46 -17.00
N VAL A 26 18.21 -20.49 -16.21
CA VAL A 26 18.88 -20.02 -15.00
C VAL A 26 18.71 -21.00 -13.83
N PHE A 27 17.68 -21.83 -13.83
CA PHE A 27 17.38 -22.77 -12.72
C PHE A 27 17.85 -24.21 -12.97
N ALA A 28 18.23 -24.58 -14.20
CA ALA A 28 18.66 -25.93 -14.56
C ALA A 28 20.18 -26.17 -14.39
N GLY A 29 20.80 -25.60 -13.34
CA GLY A 29 22.14 -25.97 -12.90
C GLY A 29 22.10 -27.12 -11.87
N PRO A 30 23.09 -28.02 -11.83
CA PRO A 30 23.04 -29.19 -10.94
C PRO A 30 23.26 -28.74 -9.49
N VAL A 31 22.20 -28.70 -8.69
CA VAL A 31 22.33 -28.57 -7.23
C VAL A 31 22.73 -29.93 -6.68
N ALA A 32 24.02 -30.06 -6.40
CA ALA A 32 24.59 -31.16 -5.64
C ALA A 32 23.98 -31.18 -4.23
N ALA A 33 23.39 -32.32 -3.88
CA ALA A 33 22.92 -32.60 -2.54
C ALA A 33 24.11 -32.77 -1.59
N ASN A 34 24.11 -32.03 -0.48
CA ASN A 34 24.82 -32.45 0.73
C ASN A 34 23.88 -32.26 1.91
N ALA A 35 23.45 -33.40 2.44
CA ALA A 35 22.83 -33.53 3.74
C ALA A 35 23.93 -33.37 4.80
N ALA A 36 23.66 -32.56 5.82
CA ALA A 36 24.33 -32.67 7.10
C ALA A 36 23.27 -32.58 8.20
N ASP A 37 23.21 -33.69 8.91
CA ASP A 37 22.57 -34.01 10.17
C ASP A 37 22.89 -32.96 11.25
N ASP A 38 21.90 -32.61 12.07
CA ASP A 38 22.11 -32.31 13.49
C ASP A 38 20.76 -32.37 14.23
N THR A 39 20.67 -33.35 15.12
CA THR A 39 19.60 -33.56 16.10
C THR A 39 20.04 -33.03 17.47
N ILE A 40 19.08 -32.89 18.41
CA ILE A 40 19.18 -32.55 19.86
C ILE A 40 18.91 -31.05 20.15
N SER A 41 18.04 -30.59 21.07
CA SER A 41 17.51 -31.08 22.35
C SER A 41 16.17 -30.39 22.69
N LEU A 42 15.21 -31.14 23.26
CA LEU A 42 14.02 -30.60 23.95
C LEU A 42 14.34 -30.46 25.44
N GLY A 43 14.36 -29.21 25.94
CA GLY A 43 14.60 -28.91 27.36
C GLY A 43 13.85 -27.68 27.85
N SER A 44 12.72 -27.91 28.54
CA SER A 44 12.23 -27.23 29.76
C SER A 44 12.28 -25.69 29.87
N GLY A 45 11.08 -25.08 29.80
CA GLY A 45 10.62 -24.12 30.82
C GLY A 45 10.96 -22.64 30.64
N ALA A 46 10.22 -21.92 29.80
CA ALA A 46 9.81 -20.52 29.99
C ALA A 46 8.77 -20.17 28.91
N ALA A 47 7.75 -19.39 29.27
CA ALA A 47 6.65 -19.00 28.38
C ALA A 47 7.15 -18.42 27.04
N PRO A 48 6.50 -18.74 25.90
CA PRO A 48 6.92 -18.24 24.60
C PRO A 48 6.74 -16.71 24.52
N PRO A 49 7.71 -15.96 23.97
CA PRO A 49 7.49 -14.55 23.66
C PRO A 49 6.35 -14.44 22.65
N LEU A 50 5.38 -13.57 22.96
CA LEU A 50 4.21 -13.29 22.14
C LEU A 50 4.65 -12.87 20.73
N ILE A 51 4.42 -13.76 19.76
CA ILE A 51 4.56 -13.48 18.33
C ILE A 51 3.43 -12.55 17.94
N LEU A 52 3.74 -11.27 17.74
CA LEU A 52 2.85 -10.32 17.11
C LEU A 52 2.72 -10.65 15.62
N THR A 53 1.69 -11.41 15.29
CA THR A 53 1.15 -11.53 13.94
C THR A 53 0.59 -10.17 13.53
N GLU A 54 1.39 -9.36 12.83
CA GLU A 54 0.91 -8.14 12.18
C GLU A 54 -0.07 -8.49 11.04
N TYR A 55 -1.35 -8.46 11.41
CA TYR A 55 -2.51 -8.40 10.54
C TYR A 55 -3.54 -7.53 11.25
N GLY A 56 -3.80 -6.35 10.72
CA GLY A 56 -4.88 -5.48 11.17
C GLY A 56 -4.37 -4.13 11.62
N SER A 57 -4.86 -3.11 10.91
CA SER A 57 -5.17 -1.79 11.43
C SER A 57 -5.10 -1.67 12.96
N ALA A 58 -4.09 -0.94 13.45
CA ALA A 58 -4.13 -0.08 14.64
C ALA A 58 -2.69 0.20 15.13
N ARG A 59 -2.02 1.17 14.49
CA ARG A 59 -1.33 2.19 15.29
C ARG A 59 -2.26 3.39 15.37
N GLY A 60 -3.39 3.18 16.05
CA GLY A 60 -4.13 4.26 16.65
C GLY A 60 -3.34 4.71 17.86
N GLN A 61 -2.50 5.73 17.69
CA GLN A 61 -2.15 6.56 18.83
C GLN A 61 -3.34 7.46 19.08
N HIS A 62 -4.01 7.19 20.19
CA HIS A 62 -5.10 8.00 20.73
C HIS A 62 -4.62 9.45 20.88
N PHE A 63 -5.14 10.35 20.06
CA PHE A 63 -5.25 11.76 20.44
C PHE A 63 -6.74 12.06 20.60
N ILE A 64 -7.22 11.79 21.82
CA ILE A 64 -8.53 12.27 22.26
C ILE A 64 -8.35 13.77 22.47
N LEU A 65 -8.90 14.60 21.58
CA LEU A 65 -9.18 15.99 21.92
C LEU A 65 -10.32 16.01 22.93
N ILE A 66 -9.98 15.99 24.22
CA ILE A 66 -10.91 16.33 25.28
C ILE A 66 -11.15 17.84 25.15
N ALA A 67 -12.25 18.21 24.50
CA ALA A 67 -12.87 19.50 24.75
C ALA A 67 -13.55 19.42 26.13
N ALA A 68 -12.84 19.82 27.18
CA ALA A 68 -13.43 20.04 28.49
C ALA A 68 -13.60 21.54 28.72
N ASN A 69 -14.83 22.00 28.54
CA ASN A 69 -15.30 23.21 29.19
C ASN A 69 -15.66 22.83 30.63
N SER A 70 -14.90 23.30 31.63
CA SER A 70 -15.34 23.31 33.02
C SER A 70 -14.70 24.47 33.76
N SER A 71 -15.53 25.46 34.05
CA SER A 71 -15.34 26.43 35.12
C SER A 71 -15.19 25.73 36.47
N GLU A 72 -14.10 25.97 37.20
CA GLU A 72 -14.12 26.31 38.63
C GLU A 72 -12.71 26.58 39.16
N ASP A 73 -12.70 27.46 40.15
CA ASP A 73 -11.61 28.16 40.83
C ASP A 73 -10.80 27.22 41.75
N HIS A 74 -9.47 27.42 41.84
CA HIS A 74 -8.67 27.43 43.09
C HIS A 74 -7.17 27.15 42.89
N SER A 75 -6.41 28.24 43.06
CA SER A 75 -5.15 28.44 43.83
C SER A 75 -4.14 27.30 44.08
N ASP A 76 -2.90 27.66 43.76
CA ASP A 76 -1.62 27.28 44.39
C ASP A 76 -1.17 25.82 44.32
N PHE A 77 -0.44 25.49 43.24
CA PHE A 77 0.69 24.55 43.30
C PHE A 77 1.80 25.03 42.36
N ASP A 78 2.86 25.53 43.00
CA ASP A 78 4.24 25.78 42.62
C ASP A 78 4.72 25.57 41.17
N ASP A 79 5.38 26.63 40.70
CA ASP A 79 6.16 26.79 39.48
C ASP A 79 7.27 25.74 39.32
N ASP A 80 7.01 24.69 38.53
CA ASP A 80 8.07 23.77 38.04
C ASP A 80 7.64 23.05 36.73
N PHE A 81 6.97 23.78 35.83
CA PHE A 81 6.49 23.27 34.54
C PHE A 81 7.09 24.01 33.32
N ASP A 82 8.22 24.70 33.49
CA ASP A 82 8.82 25.53 32.43
C ASP A 82 9.82 24.78 31.52
N ASP A 83 10.12 23.50 31.77
CA ASP A 83 11.06 22.71 30.95
C ASP A 83 10.40 21.43 30.36
N ILE A 84 9.15 21.51 29.93
CA ILE A 84 8.72 20.63 28.83
C ILE A 84 9.10 21.35 27.55
N ASP A 85 10.27 21.01 27.03
CA ASP A 85 10.57 21.15 25.61
C ASP A 85 9.50 20.34 24.86
N PHE A 86 8.34 20.97 24.63
CA PHE A 86 7.52 20.63 23.50
C PHE A 86 8.39 20.99 22.31
N ASP A 87 9.24 20.04 21.89
CA ASP A 87 9.74 20.05 20.53
C ASP A 87 8.51 20.29 19.67
N ASP A 88 8.44 21.50 19.11
CA ASP A 88 7.53 21.87 18.05
C ASP A 88 7.88 20.98 16.84
N GLU A 89 7.66 19.67 16.93
CA GLU A 89 7.09 18.94 15.80
C GLU A 89 5.70 19.55 15.60
N ALA A 90 5.69 20.80 15.13
CA ALA A 90 4.56 21.43 14.53
C ALA A 90 4.03 20.38 13.59
N PHE A 91 2.84 19.84 13.91
CA PHE A 91 2.11 18.95 13.02
C PHE A 91 2.31 19.51 11.62
N SER A 92 3.09 18.81 10.79
CA SER A 92 3.51 19.31 9.50
C SER A 92 2.24 19.39 8.67
N MET A 93 1.56 20.53 8.73
CA MET A 93 0.28 20.72 8.09
C MET A 93 0.58 21.03 6.64
N ILE A 94 0.15 20.14 5.75
CA ILE A 94 0.27 20.38 4.32
C ILE A 94 -0.56 21.60 3.92
N ALA A 95 0.03 22.48 3.10
CA ALA A 95 -0.65 23.66 2.60
C ALA A 95 -1.86 23.24 1.73
N ASP A 96 -3.02 23.89 1.96
CA ASP A 96 -4.25 23.63 1.22
C ASP A 96 -4.87 24.93 0.66
N PRO A 97 -4.34 25.44 -0.47
CA PRO A 97 -4.82 26.68 -1.09
C PRO A 97 -6.19 26.51 -1.77
N ILE A 98 -6.60 25.27 -2.06
CA ILE A 98 -7.81 24.92 -2.81
C ILE A 98 -8.79 24.12 -1.93
N GLU A 99 -8.83 24.42 -0.64
CA GLU A 99 -9.68 23.76 0.36
C GLU A 99 -11.16 23.64 -0.07
N PRO A 100 -11.82 24.68 -0.65
CA PRO A 100 -13.21 24.54 -1.07
C PRO A 100 -13.42 23.45 -2.13
N PHE A 101 -12.48 23.30 -3.06
CA PHE A 101 -12.51 22.25 -4.07
C PHE A 101 -12.26 20.88 -3.43
N ASN A 102 -11.24 20.79 -2.59
CA ASN A 102 -10.88 19.54 -1.93
C ASN A 102 -11.99 19.01 -1.03
N ARG A 103 -12.65 19.89 -0.24
CA ARG A 103 -13.83 19.54 0.56
C ARG A 103 -15.00 19.08 -0.31
N ALA A 104 -15.26 19.74 -1.45
CA ALA A 104 -16.31 19.32 -2.37
C ALA A 104 -16.03 17.92 -2.95
N MET A 105 -14.78 17.65 -3.36
CA MET A 105 -14.37 16.33 -3.84
C MET A 105 -14.36 15.27 -2.74
N PHE A 106 -14.02 15.65 -1.50
CA PHE A 106 -14.13 14.78 -0.33
C PHE A 106 -15.57 14.32 -0.11
N VAL A 107 -16.54 15.24 -0.13
CA VAL A 107 -17.97 14.91 0.00
C VAL A 107 -18.44 14.03 -1.17
N PHE A 108 -17.95 14.26 -2.38
CA PHE A 108 -18.24 13.40 -3.52
C PHE A 108 -17.71 11.97 -3.30
N ASN A 109 -16.47 11.83 -2.86
CA ASN A 109 -15.84 10.54 -2.57
C ASN A 109 -16.53 9.81 -1.40
N ASP A 110 -16.90 10.54 -0.35
CA ASP A 110 -17.64 10.02 0.80
C ASP A 110 -19.00 9.43 0.38
N LYS A 111 -19.76 10.18 -0.43
CA LYS A 111 -21.01 9.68 -1.01
C LYS A 111 -20.78 8.47 -1.90
N LEU A 112 -19.77 8.51 -2.77
CA LEU A 112 -19.44 7.38 -3.64
C LEU A 112 -19.10 6.13 -2.82
N TYR A 113 -18.37 6.29 -1.71
CA TYR A 113 -18.06 5.22 -0.78
C TYR A 113 -19.32 4.60 -0.19
N TYR A 114 -20.19 5.40 0.42
CA TYR A 114 -21.38 4.88 1.10
C TYR A 114 -22.42 4.29 0.14
N TRP A 115 -22.56 4.86 -1.06
CA TRP A 115 -23.64 4.51 -1.98
C TRP A 115 -23.25 3.42 -2.98
N VAL A 116 -21.97 3.34 -3.37
CA VAL A 116 -21.51 2.43 -4.43
C VAL A 116 -20.50 1.45 -3.88
N LEU A 117 -19.41 1.94 -3.30
CA LEU A 117 -18.28 1.08 -2.96
C LEU A 117 -18.61 0.14 -1.80
N LYS A 118 -19.18 0.65 -0.71
CA LYS A 118 -19.57 -0.12 0.48
C LYS A 118 -20.59 -1.24 0.19
N PRO A 119 -21.74 -1.00 -0.47
CA PRO A 119 -22.68 -2.07 -0.76
C PRO A 119 -22.10 -3.11 -1.72
N THR A 120 -21.32 -2.68 -2.71
CA THR A 120 -20.68 -3.60 -3.68
C THR A 120 -19.62 -4.46 -3.00
N ALA A 121 -18.73 -3.85 -2.22
CA ALA A 121 -17.70 -4.54 -1.46
C ALA A 121 -18.30 -5.45 -0.37
N GLY A 122 -19.39 -5.02 0.27
CA GLY A 122 -20.12 -5.83 1.24
C GLY A 122 -20.83 -7.02 0.59
N PHE A 123 -21.39 -6.88 -0.61
CA PHE A 123 -21.94 -7.99 -1.37
C PHE A 123 -20.84 -8.97 -1.79
N TYR A 124 -19.76 -8.47 -2.39
CA TYR A 124 -18.60 -9.27 -2.77
C TYR A 124 -17.96 -9.99 -1.58
N GLY A 125 -17.90 -9.34 -0.42
CA GLY A 125 -17.38 -9.93 0.82
C GLY A 125 -18.24 -11.08 1.37
N ARG A 126 -19.54 -11.11 1.04
CA ARG A 126 -20.48 -12.20 1.37
C ARG A 126 -20.41 -13.33 0.35
N THR A 127 -20.18 -13.04 -0.93
CA THR A 127 -20.14 -14.06 -1.99
C THR A 127 -18.79 -14.77 -2.07
N VAL A 128 -17.68 -14.04 -1.87
CA VAL A 128 -16.32 -14.59 -1.99
C VAL A 128 -15.69 -14.79 -0.60
N PRO A 129 -15.17 -15.99 -0.28
CA PRO A 129 -14.55 -16.26 1.01
C PRO A 129 -13.30 -15.40 1.22
N LYS A 130 -13.03 -15.03 2.48
CA LYS A 130 -11.88 -14.18 2.87
C LYS A 130 -10.54 -14.67 2.27
N LYS A 131 -10.31 -15.99 2.22
CA LYS A 131 -9.10 -16.57 1.62
C LYS A 131 -8.93 -16.22 0.14
N GLY A 132 -10.01 -16.25 -0.65
CA GLY A 132 -9.98 -15.88 -2.07
C GLY A 132 -9.68 -14.40 -2.26
N ARG A 133 -10.30 -13.54 -1.45
CA ARG A 133 -10.11 -12.09 -1.50
C ARG A 133 -8.67 -11.67 -1.14
N ILE A 134 -8.08 -12.34 -0.14
CA ILE A 134 -6.66 -12.16 0.19
C ILE A 134 -5.76 -12.62 -0.96
N ALA A 135 -6.09 -13.74 -1.61
CA ALA A 135 -5.31 -14.25 -2.73
C ALA A 135 -5.32 -13.28 -3.93
N VAL A 136 -6.49 -12.69 -4.24
CA VAL A 136 -6.64 -11.65 -5.27
C VAL A 136 -5.78 -10.42 -4.94
N ARG A 137 -5.85 -9.92 -3.71
CA ARG A 137 -5.01 -8.78 -3.27
C ARG A 137 -3.52 -9.09 -3.40
N ARG A 138 -3.10 -10.30 -3.02
CA ARG A 138 -1.69 -10.76 -3.16
C ARG A 138 -1.27 -10.81 -4.62
N PHE A 139 -2.14 -11.28 -5.51
CA PHE A 139 -1.89 -11.30 -6.95
C PHE A 139 -1.67 -9.88 -7.50
N PHE A 140 -2.57 -8.93 -7.23
CA PHE A 140 -2.40 -7.54 -7.68
C PHE A 140 -1.15 -6.88 -7.08
N THR A 141 -0.87 -7.15 -5.80
CA THR A 141 0.38 -6.69 -5.14
C THR A 141 1.62 -7.22 -5.87
N ASN A 142 1.60 -8.49 -6.30
CA ASN A 142 2.70 -9.11 -7.04
C ASN A 142 2.84 -8.51 -8.45
N VAL A 143 1.74 -8.25 -9.15
CA VAL A 143 1.75 -7.59 -10.47
C VAL A 143 2.31 -6.17 -10.39
N ALA A 144 2.02 -5.43 -9.32
CA ALA A 144 2.55 -4.09 -9.08
C ALA A 144 4.02 -4.06 -8.59
N THR A 145 4.71 -5.20 -8.50
CA THR A 145 6.11 -5.26 -8.02
C THR A 145 7.11 -4.48 -8.88
N PRO A 146 7.01 -4.46 -10.22
CA PRO A 146 7.95 -3.69 -11.05
C PRO A 146 7.98 -2.19 -10.70
N ILE A 147 6.83 -1.60 -10.34
CA ILE A 147 6.73 -0.20 -9.90
C ILE A 147 7.62 0.00 -8.66
N ARG A 148 7.45 -0.85 -7.65
CA ARG A 148 8.20 -0.75 -6.39
C ARG A 148 9.68 -1.04 -6.57
N LEU A 149 10.01 -2.02 -7.41
CA LEU A 149 11.39 -2.37 -7.74
C LEU A 149 12.13 -1.21 -8.40
N VAL A 150 11.53 -0.59 -9.43
CA VAL A 150 12.14 0.55 -10.13
C VAL A 150 12.31 1.73 -9.18
N ASN A 151 11.30 2.04 -8.37
CA ASN A 151 11.37 3.13 -7.41
C ASN A 151 12.42 2.89 -6.31
N ALA A 152 12.54 1.66 -5.79
CA ALA A 152 13.60 1.31 -4.84
C ALA A 152 15.00 1.47 -5.45
N VAL A 153 15.18 1.14 -6.73
CA VAL A 153 16.44 1.35 -7.45
C VAL A 153 16.72 2.84 -7.66
N VAL A 154 15.71 3.61 -8.05
CA VAL A 154 15.82 5.07 -8.21
C VAL A 154 16.24 5.71 -6.89
N GLN A 155 15.64 5.32 -5.77
CA GLN A 155 16.02 5.80 -4.44
C GLN A 155 17.35 5.23 -3.91
N LEU A 156 18.10 4.47 -4.72
CA LEU A 156 19.36 3.80 -4.33
C LEU A 156 19.24 2.83 -3.14
N LYS A 157 18.01 2.37 -2.84
CA LYS A 157 17.71 1.40 -1.79
C LYS A 157 17.88 -0.04 -2.31
N PHE A 158 19.12 -0.42 -2.65
CA PHE A 158 19.42 -1.74 -3.25
C PHE A 158 18.96 -2.94 -2.43
N LYS A 159 18.97 -2.82 -1.09
CA LYS A 159 18.46 -3.87 -0.19
C LYS A 159 16.95 -4.09 -0.39
N TYR A 160 16.18 -3.02 -0.51
CA TYR A 160 14.73 -3.10 -0.74
C TYR A 160 14.43 -3.59 -2.16
N ALA A 161 15.19 -3.14 -3.16
CA ALA A 161 15.08 -3.65 -4.52
C ALA A 161 15.34 -5.16 -4.60
N GLY A 162 16.40 -5.67 -3.96
CA GLY A 162 16.69 -7.10 -3.89
C GLY A 162 15.59 -7.89 -3.16
N THR A 163 15.01 -7.30 -2.11
CA THR A 163 13.89 -7.87 -1.35
C THR A 163 12.63 -7.99 -2.21
N GLU A 164 12.24 -6.94 -2.92
CA GLU A 164 11.08 -6.95 -3.82
C GLU A 164 11.28 -7.91 -4.99
N LEU A 165 12.49 -7.97 -5.56
CA LEU A 165 12.83 -8.94 -6.61
C LEU A 165 12.72 -10.38 -6.11
N ALA A 166 13.25 -10.68 -4.93
CA ALA A 166 13.15 -12.00 -4.32
C ALA A 166 11.68 -12.38 -4.08
N ARG A 167 10.88 -11.45 -3.52
CA ARG A 167 9.43 -11.64 -3.32
C ARG A 167 8.74 -11.95 -4.64
N PHE A 168 9.00 -11.17 -5.69
CA PHE A 168 8.41 -11.39 -7.00
C PHE A 168 8.72 -12.77 -7.56
N CYS A 169 9.99 -13.17 -7.56
CA CYS A 169 10.43 -14.48 -8.06
C CYS A 169 9.78 -15.62 -7.27
N ILE A 170 9.81 -15.55 -5.94
CA ILE A 170 9.25 -16.56 -5.03
C ILE A 170 7.72 -16.66 -5.18
N ASN A 171 7.03 -15.53 -5.14
CA ASN A 171 5.57 -15.50 -5.17
C ASN A 171 5.04 -15.88 -6.56
N THR A 172 5.79 -15.57 -7.62
CA THR A 172 5.41 -15.98 -8.98
C THR A 172 5.62 -17.48 -9.21
N THR A 173 6.72 -18.04 -8.72
CA THR A 173 7.06 -19.47 -8.91
C THR A 173 6.31 -20.38 -7.91
N VAL A 174 6.62 -20.24 -6.62
CA VAL A 174 6.09 -21.08 -5.55
C VAL A 174 4.71 -20.60 -5.08
N GLY A 175 4.46 -19.30 -5.20
CA GLY A 175 3.20 -18.68 -4.79
C GLY A 175 2.07 -18.78 -5.80
N PHE A 176 2.24 -19.57 -6.88
CA PHE A 176 1.28 -19.71 -7.98
C PHE A 176 0.94 -18.34 -8.57
N LEU A 177 1.90 -17.70 -9.25
CA LEU A 177 1.76 -16.37 -9.88
C LEU A 177 1.40 -15.22 -8.93
N GLY A 178 1.61 -15.39 -7.62
CA GLY A 178 1.33 -14.37 -6.61
C GLY A 178 0.00 -14.54 -5.86
N PHE A 179 -0.78 -15.60 -6.11
CA PHE A 179 -1.98 -15.86 -5.31
C PHE A 179 -1.67 -16.27 -3.86
N LYS A 180 -0.46 -16.77 -3.60
CA LYS A 180 0.09 -17.03 -2.26
C LYS A 180 1.35 -16.20 -2.05
N ASP A 181 1.67 -15.91 -0.79
CA ASP A 181 2.86 -15.15 -0.38
C ASP A 181 3.83 -16.02 0.44
N PRO A 182 4.44 -17.06 -0.15
CA PRO A 182 5.46 -17.85 0.54
C PRO A 182 6.69 -17.04 0.92
N ALA A 183 7.00 -15.94 0.22
CA ALA A 183 8.11 -15.04 0.57
C ALA A 183 7.96 -14.49 1.98
N ARG A 184 6.75 -14.00 2.32
CA ARG A 184 6.42 -13.60 3.69
C ARG A 184 6.29 -14.82 4.60
N ASP A 185 5.41 -15.75 4.24
CA ASP A 185 4.91 -16.79 5.17
C ASP A 185 5.99 -17.82 5.56
N ARG A 186 7.04 -18.02 4.75
CA ARG A 186 8.11 -19.00 5.03
C ARG A 186 9.50 -18.40 5.20
N TRP A 187 9.77 -17.27 4.56
CA TRP A 187 11.10 -16.67 4.55
C TRP A 187 11.17 -15.32 5.25
N ASN A 188 10.07 -14.85 5.87
CA ASN A 188 9.99 -13.58 6.59
C ASN A 188 10.48 -12.37 5.76
N ILE A 189 10.26 -12.42 4.45
CA ILE A 189 10.61 -11.32 3.55
C ILE A 189 9.40 -10.40 3.48
N TYR A 190 9.42 -9.26 4.16
CA TYR A 190 8.29 -8.33 4.22
C TYR A 190 8.22 -7.44 2.97
N LEU A 191 7.01 -6.95 2.67
CA LEU A 191 6.73 -6.07 1.54
C LEU A 191 7.14 -4.64 1.90
N HIS A 192 7.89 -3.97 1.01
CA HIS A 192 8.15 -2.53 1.12
C HIS A 192 7.36 -1.78 0.03
N LYS A 193 6.56 -0.79 0.43
CA LYS A 193 5.73 -0.01 -0.49
C LYS A 193 6.49 1.20 -0.99
N GLU A 194 7.08 1.09 -2.18
CA GLU A 194 7.82 2.17 -2.84
C GLU A 194 7.03 2.68 -4.06
N ASP A 195 6.92 4.00 -4.21
CA ASP A 195 6.21 4.64 -5.31
C ASP A 195 6.97 5.86 -5.85
N PHE A 196 6.59 6.37 -7.02
CA PHE A 196 7.34 7.46 -7.65
C PHE A 196 7.19 8.78 -6.88
N GLY A 197 6.09 8.98 -6.16
CA GLY A 197 5.91 10.12 -5.26
C GLY A 197 6.93 10.11 -4.12
N GLN A 198 7.19 8.95 -3.53
CA GLN A 198 8.24 8.76 -2.52
C GLN A 198 9.63 8.98 -3.13
N SER A 199 9.88 8.46 -4.32
CA SER A 199 11.15 8.68 -5.03
C SER A 199 11.45 10.16 -5.23
N ILE A 200 10.46 10.95 -5.65
CA ILE A 200 10.59 12.40 -5.79
C ILE A 200 10.82 13.06 -4.42
N GLY A 201 10.10 12.60 -3.38
CA GLY A 201 10.26 13.09 -2.00
C GLY A 201 11.64 12.81 -1.42
N HIS A 202 12.22 11.65 -1.71
CA HIS A 202 13.56 11.24 -1.28
C HIS A 202 14.64 12.19 -1.79
N TYR A 203 14.45 12.79 -2.97
CA TYR A 203 15.34 13.81 -3.53
C TYR A 203 15.07 15.24 -3.04
N GLY A 204 14.26 15.41 -2.00
CA GLY A 204 14.04 16.69 -1.34
C GLY A 204 12.91 17.55 -1.94
N ALA A 205 12.11 17.00 -2.85
CA ALA A 205 10.92 17.70 -3.32
C ALA A 205 9.82 17.66 -2.25
N GLY A 206 9.41 18.84 -1.80
CA GLY A 206 8.31 19.00 -0.86
C GLY A 206 6.97 18.48 -1.41
N PRO A 207 5.97 18.26 -0.54
CA PRO A 207 4.65 17.76 -0.93
C PRO A 207 3.88 18.74 -1.85
N GLY A 208 4.22 20.03 -1.79
CA GLY A 208 3.50 21.09 -2.51
C GLY A 208 2.21 21.44 -1.78
N PHE A 209 1.08 21.32 -2.47
CA PHE A 209 -0.24 21.51 -1.87
C PHE A 209 -1.07 20.24 -1.90
N PHE A 210 -2.02 20.15 -0.98
CA PHE A 210 -2.96 19.03 -0.89
C PHE A 210 -4.02 19.07 -1.98
N ILE A 211 -4.34 17.90 -2.54
CA ILE A 211 -5.35 17.74 -3.59
C ILE A 211 -6.17 16.50 -3.30
N THR A 212 -7.48 16.63 -3.21
CA THR A 212 -8.38 15.47 -3.17
C THR A 212 -8.91 15.18 -4.57
N TRP A 213 -8.45 14.09 -5.17
CA TRP A 213 -8.93 13.66 -6.48
C TRP A 213 -10.25 12.91 -6.35
N PRO A 214 -11.22 13.15 -7.27
CA PRO A 214 -12.41 12.32 -7.34
C PRO A 214 -12.00 10.88 -7.63
N ILE A 215 -12.64 9.92 -6.95
CA ILE A 215 -12.42 8.46 -7.07
C ILE A 215 -11.06 7.98 -6.51
N PHE A 216 -9.96 8.69 -6.76
CA PHE A 216 -8.62 8.30 -6.31
C PHE A 216 -8.33 8.63 -4.85
N GLY A 217 -8.96 9.69 -4.30
CA GLY A 217 -8.85 10.06 -2.90
C GLY A 217 -7.79 11.15 -2.60
N PRO A 218 -7.28 11.22 -1.36
CA PRO A 218 -6.33 12.24 -0.94
C PRO A 218 -4.96 12.07 -1.63
N SER A 219 -4.39 13.17 -2.09
CA SER A 219 -3.09 13.24 -2.77
C SER A 219 -2.38 14.57 -2.47
N SER A 220 -1.13 14.68 -2.89
CA SER A 220 -0.36 15.93 -2.92
C SER A 220 0.02 16.29 -4.35
N LEU A 221 0.52 17.51 -4.60
CA LEU A 221 1.04 17.89 -5.91
C LEU A 221 2.16 16.93 -6.35
N ARG A 222 3.10 16.65 -5.44
CA ARG A 222 4.18 15.67 -5.66
C ARG A 222 3.62 14.29 -5.97
N ASP A 223 2.73 13.79 -5.12
CA ASP A 223 2.22 12.43 -5.25
C ASP A 223 1.29 12.27 -6.47
N THR A 224 0.69 13.36 -6.97
CA THR A 224 -0.01 13.37 -8.25
C THR A 224 0.94 13.15 -9.43
N PHE A 225 2.12 13.79 -9.43
CA PHE A 225 3.16 13.45 -10.41
C PHE A 225 3.71 12.05 -10.19
N GLY A 226 3.78 11.60 -8.92
CA GLY A 226 4.00 10.22 -8.51
C GLY A 226 3.10 9.24 -9.26
N LEU A 227 1.79 9.42 -9.14
CA LEU A 227 0.78 8.59 -9.79
C LEU A 227 0.95 8.53 -11.33
N ILE A 228 1.32 9.64 -11.96
CA ILE A 228 1.60 9.66 -13.41
C ILE A 228 2.84 8.83 -13.73
N GLY A 229 3.91 8.97 -12.95
CA GLY A 229 5.12 8.17 -13.10
C GLY A 229 4.84 6.68 -12.92
N ASP A 230 4.13 6.32 -11.85
CA ASP A 230 3.75 4.94 -11.56
C ASP A 230 2.83 4.36 -12.65
N PHE A 231 1.95 5.17 -13.24
CA PHE A 231 1.11 4.74 -14.38
C PHE A 231 1.93 4.27 -15.59
N PHE A 232 3.10 4.86 -15.84
CA PHE A 232 4.02 4.41 -16.88
C PHE A 232 4.87 3.21 -16.46
N LEU A 233 5.00 2.93 -15.16
CA LEU A 233 5.74 1.78 -14.66
C LEU A 233 4.83 0.56 -14.44
N ASP A 234 3.51 0.76 -14.40
CA ASP A 234 2.54 -0.30 -14.19
C ASP A 234 2.43 -1.22 -15.43
N PRO A 235 2.78 -2.52 -15.31
CA PRO A 235 2.59 -3.47 -16.39
C PRO A 235 1.12 -3.59 -16.83
N ALA A 236 0.16 -3.37 -15.92
CA ALA A 236 -1.26 -3.45 -16.24
C ALA A 236 -1.69 -2.40 -17.27
N THR A 237 -1.09 -1.20 -17.22
CA THR A 237 -1.33 -0.14 -18.21
C THR A 237 -1.05 -0.60 -19.63
N TYR A 238 0.03 -1.37 -19.83
CA TYR A 238 0.41 -1.88 -21.15
C TYR A 238 -0.41 -3.10 -21.57
N ILE A 239 -0.77 -3.97 -20.62
CA ILE A 239 -1.60 -5.17 -20.89
C ILE A 239 -3.01 -4.75 -21.33
N PHE A 240 -3.59 -3.73 -20.69
CA PHE A 240 -4.95 -3.28 -20.97
C PHE A 240 -5.01 -2.01 -21.83
N ALA A 241 -3.93 -1.67 -22.55
CA ALA A 241 -3.83 -0.46 -23.36
C ALA A 241 -4.87 -0.42 -24.50
N GLU A 242 -5.15 -1.56 -25.13
CA GLU A 242 -6.11 -1.67 -26.25
C GLU A 242 -7.57 -1.61 -25.78
N ASP A 243 -7.85 -2.01 -24.54
CA ASP A 243 -9.19 -2.01 -23.96
C ASP A 243 -9.19 -1.31 -22.59
N ARG A 244 -9.33 0.02 -22.66
CA ARG A 244 -9.36 0.88 -21.47
C ARG A 244 -10.53 0.57 -20.54
N LEU A 245 -11.64 0.02 -21.08
CA LEU A 245 -12.80 -0.34 -20.27
C LEU A 245 -12.47 -1.57 -19.40
N LEU A 246 -11.78 -2.55 -19.97
CA LEU A 246 -11.26 -3.69 -19.20
C LEU A 246 -10.24 -3.24 -18.15
N GLY A 247 -9.31 -2.35 -18.49
CA GLY A 247 -8.35 -1.81 -17.53
C GLY A 247 -9.03 -1.11 -16.33
N ALA A 248 -10.01 -0.24 -16.61
CA ALA A 248 -10.80 0.40 -15.57
C ALA A 248 -11.62 -0.61 -14.74
N GLY A 249 -12.14 -1.66 -15.37
CA GLY A 249 -12.83 -2.76 -14.69
C GLY A 249 -11.93 -3.54 -13.74
N VAL A 250 -10.70 -3.85 -14.15
CA VAL A 250 -9.70 -4.54 -13.33
C VAL A 250 -9.31 -3.68 -12.13
N TRP A 251 -9.01 -2.39 -12.35
CA TRP A 251 -8.71 -1.45 -11.28
C TRP A 251 -9.87 -1.30 -10.29
N SER A 252 -11.09 -1.17 -10.80
CA SER A 252 -12.30 -1.07 -9.97
C SER A 252 -12.54 -2.34 -9.16
N TYR A 253 -12.28 -3.51 -9.76
CA TYR A 253 -12.39 -4.79 -9.09
C TYR A 253 -11.38 -4.94 -7.96
N ASP A 254 -10.12 -4.55 -8.18
CA ASP A 254 -9.10 -4.54 -7.14
C ASP A 254 -9.52 -3.64 -5.98
N LYS A 255 -10.02 -2.43 -6.28
CA LYS A 255 -10.49 -1.50 -5.24
C LYS A 255 -11.68 -2.04 -4.44
N VAL A 256 -12.63 -2.71 -5.09
CA VAL A 256 -13.75 -3.39 -4.43
C VAL A 256 -13.25 -4.55 -3.56
N ASN A 257 -12.31 -5.35 -4.08
CA ASN A 257 -11.72 -6.46 -3.35
C ASN A 257 -11.01 -5.99 -2.08
N ASP A 258 -10.19 -4.96 -2.17
CA ASP A 258 -9.51 -4.37 -1.02
C ASP A 258 -10.48 -3.78 0.00
N THR A 259 -11.45 -2.99 -0.46
CA THR A 259 -12.46 -2.41 0.44
C THR A 259 -13.27 -3.50 1.16
N SER A 260 -13.51 -4.63 0.52
CA SER A 260 -14.26 -5.73 1.14
C SER A 260 -13.53 -6.37 2.32
N LEU A 261 -12.19 -6.31 2.34
CA LEU A 261 -11.38 -6.89 3.41
C LEU A 261 -11.46 -6.05 4.68
N ASP A 262 -11.59 -4.73 4.54
CA ASP A 262 -11.59 -3.75 5.62
C ASP A 262 -12.78 -2.77 5.47
N LEU A 263 -14.00 -3.32 5.55
CA LEU A 263 -15.23 -2.59 5.21
C LEU A 263 -15.58 -1.44 6.20
N THR A 264 -15.09 -1.48 7.44
CA THR A 264 -15.40 -0.45 8.46
C THR A 264 -14.29 0.58 8.60
N LEU A 265 -13.09 0.31 8.09
CA LEU A 265 -11.90 1.13 8.33
C LEU A 265 -12.13 2.61 8.02
N TYR A 266 -12.74 2.91 6.87
CA TYR A 266 -13.03 4.29 6.48
C TYR A 266 -14.04 4.96 7.42
N GLU A 267 -15.05 4.22 7.87
CA GLU A 267 -16.06 4.75 8.80
C GLU A 267 -15.47 5.00 10.18
N ASP A 268 -14.62 4.10 10.65
CA ASP A 268 -13.96 4.20 11.94
C ASP A 268 -13.05 5.45 11.99
N LEU A 269 -12.38 5.74 10.87
CA LEU A 269 -11.55 6.93 10.70
C LEU A 269 -12.36 8.23 10.57
N THR A 270 -13.52 8.19 9.90
CA THR A 270 -14.30 9.41 9.60
C THR A 270 -15.32 9.75 10.68
N LYS A 271 -15.99 8.76 11.29
CA LYS A 271 -17.06 9.00 12.29
C LYS A 271 -16.53 9.52 13.62
N SER A 272 -15.28 9.21 13.95
CA SER A 272 -14.66 9.57 15.23
C SER A 272 -14.07 10.99 15.21
N ALA A 273 -13.94 11.60 14.04
CA ALA A 273 -13.29 12.90 13.85
C ALA A 273 -14.30 14.06 13.90
N LEU A 274 -13.90 15.17 14.52
CA LEU A 274 -14.69 16.41 14.54
C LEU A 274 -14.81 17.02 13.13
N ASP A 275 -13.70 17.06 12.39
CA ASP A 275 -13.65 17.37 10.96
C ASP A 275 -13.00 16.19 10.20
N PRO A 276 -13.82 15.31 9.59
CA PRO A 276 -13.31 14.14 8.87
C PRO A 276 -12.37 14.50 7.70
N TYR A 277 -12.56 15.67 7.10
CA TYR A 277 -11.71 16.11 5.98
C TYR A 277 -10.30 16.44 6.47
N LEU A 278 -10.20 17.30 7.50
CA LEU A 278 -8.91 17.69 8.07
C LEU A 278 -8.18 16.47 8.64
N PHE A 279 -8.90 15.58 9.34
CA PHE A 279 -8.33 14.35 9.87
C PHE A 279 -7.71 13.47 8.76
N ILE A 280 -8.42 13.25 7.66
CA ILE A 280 -7.90 12.44 6.54
C ILE A 280 -6.72 13.13 5.85
N ARG A 281 -6.74 14.46 5.70
CA ARG A 281 -5.63 15.23 5.13
C ARG A 281 -4.37 15.09 5.98
N ASP A 282 -4.50 15.29 7.28
CA ASP A 282 -3.35 15.28 8.20
C ASP A 282 -2.81 13.86 8.37
N ALA A 283 -3.69 12.85 8.50
CA ALA A 283 -3.31 11.45 8.52
C ALA A 283 -2.62 11.00 7.22
N TYR A 284 -3.09 11.48 6.06
CA TYR A 284 -2.43 11.26 4.78
C TYR A 284 -1.01 11.85 4.79
N HIS A 285 -0.87 13.10 5.22
CA HIS A 285 0.42 13.78 5.21
C HIS A 285 1.45 13.08 6.11
N GLN A 286 1.05 12.79 7.36
CA GLN A 286 1.88 12.09 8.32
C GLN A 286 2.34 10.72 7.79
N HIS A 287 1.41 9.96 7.19
CA HIS A 287 1.75 8.66 6.60
C HIS A 287 2.74 8.78 5.44
N ARG A 288 2.62 9.83 4.61
CA ARG A 288 3.55 10.06 3.49
C ARG A 288 4.94 10.48 3.96
N GLU A 289 5.04 11.32 4.99
CA GLU A 289 6.32 11.69 5.59
C GLU A 289 7.03 10.48 6.20
N GLU A 290 6.28 9.59 6.86
CA GLU A 290 6.81 8.34 7.40
C GLU A 290 7.41 7.45 6.29
N LEU A 291 6.66 7.22 5.20
CA LEU A 291 7.12 6.39 4.08
C LEU A 291 8.37 6.93 3.38
N ILE A 292 8.54 8.26 3.33
CA ILE A 292 9.71 8.87 2.68
C ILE A 292 10.97 8.79 3.56
N ARG A 293 10.78 8.74 4.88
CA ARG A 293 11.86 8.66 5.86
C ARG A 293 12.42 7.24 6.02
N GLU A 294 11.60 6.21 5.79
CA GLU A 294 12.02 4.79 5.79
C GLU A 294 12.96 4.41 4.63
#